data_AF-A0A6N6VWM6-F1
#
_entry.id   AF-A0A6N6VWM6-F1
#
_cell.length_a   1.000
_cell.length_b   1.000
_cell.length_c   1.000
_cell.angle_alpha   90.00
_cell.angle_beta   90.00
_cell.angle_gamma   90.00
#
_symmetry.space_group_name_H-M   'P 1'
#
loop_
_entity.id
_entity.type
_entity.pdbx_description
1 polymer ?
#
loop_
_entity_poly.entity_id
_entity_poly.type
_entity_poly.pdbx_seq_one_letter_code
_entity_poly.pdbx_strand_id
1 'polypeptide(L)'
;MVIISKLIRKNILIISLFLILINNYSYANETGVLCSNKDRDWEWLQNEKVKGEWNKKMVGYYFINYFLIEGGQDKVNELRYKCFQKFGTRLSFPQPAQSSLSAWSVFAISETQLEEGIVEFCTFFRNVMTCRF
;
A
#
# COMPACT_ATOMS: atom_id res chain seq x y z
N MET A 1 -41.49 -35.75 20.29
CA MET A 1 -41.11 -34.56 19.48
C MET A 1 -40.05 -33.65 20.16
N VAL A 2 -39.22 -34.15 21.10
CA VAL A 2 -38.23 -33.34 21.86
C VAL A 2 -36.78 -33.68 21.49
N ILE A 3 -36.55 -34.83 20.84
CA ILE A 3 -35.21 -35.31 20.46
C ILE A 3 -34.69 -34.61 19.20
N ILE A 4 -35.58 -34.30 18.26
CA ILE A 4 -35.24 -33.63 16.99
C ILE A 4 -34.72 -32.19 17.24
N SER A 5 -35.28 -31.47 18.23
CA SER A 5 -34.85 -30.11 18.56
C SER A 5 -33.45 -30.03 19.20
N LYS A 6 -33.01 -31.08 19.92
CA LYS A 6 -31.66 -31.15 20.50
C LYS A 6 -30.58 -31.41 19.43
N LEU A 7 -30.89 -32.21 18.40
CA LEU A 7 -29.99 -32.45 17.26
C LEU A 7 -29.81 -31.19 16.39
N ILE A 8 -30.89 -30.43 16.16
CA ILE A 8 -30.84 -29.18 15.41
C ILE A 8 -29.99 -28.12 16.14
N ARG A 9 -30.10 -28.02 17.48
CA ARG A 9 -29.31 -27.08 18.29
C ARG A 9 -27.80 -27.37 18.26
N LYS A 10 -27.39 -28.64 18.20
CA LYS A 10 -25.97 -29.02 18.18
C LYS A 10 -25.31 -28.73 16.82
N ASN A 11 -26.05 -28.91 15.72
CA ASN A 11 -25.55 -28.61 14.37
C ASN A 11 -25.44 -27.10 14.07
N ILE A 12 -26.30 -26.26 14.65
CA ILE A 12 -26.22 -24.80 14.51
C ILE A 12 -24.91 -24.24 15.09
N LEU A 13 -24.44 -24.78 16.22
CA LEU A 13 -23.18 -24.34 16.85
C LEU A 13 -21.94 -24.71 16.00
N ILE A 14 -21.97 -25.84 15.30
CA ILE A 14 -20.86 -26.28 14.44
C ILE A 14 -20.77 -25.39 13.19
N ILE A 15 -21.92 -25.01 12.61
CA ILE A 15 -21.97 -24.12 11.45
C ILE A 15 -21.46 -22.72 11.80
N SER A 16 -21.79 -22.18 12.99
CA SER A 16 -21.30 -20.85 13.38
C SER A 16 -19.79 -20.83 13.60
N LEU A 17 -19.19 -21.93 14.06
CA LEU A 17 -17.74 -22.05 14.26
C LEU A 17 -16.99 -22.08 12.92
N PHE A 18 -17.56 -22.72 11.89
CA PHE A 18 -16.96 -22.77 10.54
C PHE A 18 -16.96 -21.38 9.86
N LEU A 19 -17.99 -20.56 10.08
CA LEU A 19 -18.08 -19.22 9.51
C LEU A 19 -17.06 -18.22 10.10
N ILE A 20 -16.55 -18.46 11.31
CA ILE A 20 -15.54 -17.58 11.93
C ILE A 20 -14.14 -17.83 11.33
N LEU A 21 -13.88 -19.05 10.83
CA LEU A 21 -12.56 -19.43 10.30
C LEU A 21 -12.29 -18.91 8.88
N ILE A 22 -13.32 -18.59 8.11
CA ILE A 22 -13.16 -18.10 6.72
C ILE A 22 -12.91 -16.59 6.60
N ASN A 23 -13.05 -15.81 7.69
CA ASN A 23 -13.00 -14.34 7.61
C ASN A 23 -11.65 -13.70 7.97
N ASN A 24 -10.62 -14.45 8.34
CA ASN A 24 -9.37 -13.86 8.86
C ASN A 24 -8.22 -13.79 7.84
N TYR A 25 -8.52 -13.77 6.54
CA TYR A 25 -7.50 -13.47 5.54
C TYR A 25 -7.26 -11.96 5.44
N SER A 26 -6.60 -11.41 6.46
CA SER A 26 -5.90 -10.13 6.37
C SER A 26 -4.65 -10.35 5.53
N TYR A 27 -4.77 -10.15 4.22
CA TYR A 27 -3.60 -10.05 3.35
C TYR A 27 -3.17 -8.59 3.33
N ALA A 28 -2.04 -8.29 3.97
CA ALA A 28 -1.34 -7.05 3.70
C ALA A 28 -0.99 -7.01 2.21
N ASN A 29 -1.34 -5.93 1.52
CA ASN A 29 -1.04 -5.79 0.11
C ASN A 29 0.48 -5.66 -0.07
N GLU A 30 1.00 -6.23 -1.15
CA GLU A 30 2.40 -6.05 -1.54
C GLU A 30 2.51 -5.06 -2.69
N THR A 31 3.58 -4.26 -2.70
CA THR A 31 3.93 -3.40 -3.83
C THR A 31 5.40 -3.53 -4.16
N GLY A 32 5.75 -3.30 -5.43
CA GLY A 32 7.14 -3.15 -5.84
C GLY A 32 7.72 -1.82 -5.36
N VAL A 33 9.05 -1.74 -5.37
CA VAL A 33 9.79 -0.53 -5.01
C VAL A 33 10.59 -0.03 -6.21
N LEU A 34 10.45 1.24 -6.54
CA LEU A 34 11.35 1.96 -7.44
C LEU A 34 12.22 2.93 -6.65
N CYS A 35 13.38 3.27 -7.19
CA CYS A 35 14.26 4.31 -6.67
C CYS A 35 14.24 5.48 -7.64
N SER A 36 13.96 6.69 -7.14
CA SER A 36 13.82 7.89 -7.96
C SER A 36 14.71 9.04 -7.48
N ASN A 37 14.70 10.12 -8.26
CA ASN A 37 15.33 11.41 -7.93
C ASN A 37 14.40 12.59 -8.15
N LYS A 38 14.88 13.80 -7.86
CA LYS A 38 14.09 15.04 -8.01
C LYS A 38 13.77 15.38 -9.47
N ASP A 39 14.55 14.85 -10.41
CA ASP A 39 14.39 15.04 -11.85
C ASP A 39 13.41 14.03 -12.48
N ARG A 40 12.87 13.10 -11.68
CA ARG A 40 11.95 12.02 -12.07
C ARG A 40 12.58 10.92 -12.92
N ASP A 41 13.90 10.79 -12.88
CA ASP A 41 14.52 9.52 -13.28
C ASP A 41 14.16 8.47 -12.24
N TRP A 42 13.96 7.24 -12.70
CA TRP A 42 13.69 6.11 -11.83
C TRP A 42 14.21 4.81 -12.39
N GLU A 43 14.48 3.88 -11.48
CA GLU A 43 14.82 2.51 -11.80
C GLU A 43 14.17 1.57 -10.78
N TRP A 44 13.78 0.37 -11.22
CA TRP A 44 13.24 -0.63 -10.31
C TRP A 44 14.31 -1.17 -9.37
N LEU A 45 13.97 -1.22 -8.08
CA LEU A 45 14.70 -2.03 -7.11
C LEU A 45 14.28 -3.49 -7.29
N GLN A 46 14.84 -4.14 -8.32
CA GLN A 46 14.49 -5.49 -8.75
C GLN A 46 14.35 -6.49 -7.59
N ASN A 47 13.28 -7.29 -7.64
CA ASN A 47 12.91 -8.31 -6.66
C ASN A 47 12.59 -7.78 -5.24
N GLU A 48 12.56 -6.46 -5.02
CA GLU A 48 12.10 -5.90 -3.76
C GLU A 48 10.59 -5.67 -3.80
N LYS A 49 9.91 -6.27 -2.82
CA LYS A 49 8.51 -6.02 -2.51
C LYS A 49 8.37 -5.65 -1.05
N VAL A 50 7.42 -4.78 -0.75
CA VAL A 50 7.09 -4.40 0.62
C VAL A 50 5.60 -4.54 0.89
N LYS A 51 5.28 -4.94 2.11
CA LYS A 51 3.91 -5.08 2.60
C LYS A 51 3.38 -3.74 3.10
N GLY A 52 2.08 -3.56 3.01
CA GLY A 52 1.40 -2.35 3.44
C GLY A 52 0.04 -2.19 2.80
N GLU A 53 -0.43 -0.95 2.74
CA GLU A 53 -1.77 -0.62 2.25
C GLU A 53 -1.77 0.61 1.36
N TRP A 54 -2.42 0.49 0.20
CA TRP A 54 -2.67 1.62 -0.69
C TRP A 54 -3.80 2.47 -0.13
N ASN A 55 -3.50 3.76 0.08
CA ASN A 55 -4.43 4.72 0.63
C ASN A 55 -4.45 6.00 -0.20
N LYS A 56 -5.49 6.81 0.02
CA LYS A 56 -5.70 8.07 -0.67
C LYS A 56 -6.05 9.15 0.33
N LYS A 57 -5.39 10.31 0.26
CA LYS A 57 -5.66 11.45 1.14
C LYS A 57 -6.01 12.67 0.32
N MET A 58 -6.95 13.46 0.83
CA MET A 58 -7.32 14.75 0.26
C MET A 58 -6.46 15.86 0.89
N VAL A 59 -5.84 16.69 0.05
CA VAL A 59 -5.08 17.88 0.44
C VAL A 59 -5.61 19.06 -0.37
N GLY A 60 -6.45 19.88 0.26
CA GLY A 60 -7.23 20.90 -0.46
C GLY A 60 -8.22 20.26 -1.42
N TYR A 61 -8.13 20.59 -2.72
CA TYR A 61 -8.95 20.00 -3.79
C TYR A 61 -8.26 18.85 -4.53
N TYR A 62 -7.08 18.45 -4.07
CA TYR A 62 -6.27 17.41 -4.68
C TYR A 62 -6.36 16.14 -3.87
N PHE A 63 -6.20 15.01 -4.56
CA PHE A 63 -5.99 13.73 -3.96
C PHE A 63 -4.57 13.26 -4.24
N ILE A 64 -3.98 12.65 -3.21
CA ILE A 64 -2.66 12.05 -3.25
C ILE A 64 -2.82 10.56 -2.93
N ASN A 65 -2.23 9.71 -3.77
CA ASN A 65 -2.10 8.29 -3.46
C ASN A 65 -0.80 8.05 -2.69
N TYR A 66 -0.86 7.19 -1.69
CA TYR A 66 0.30 6.82 -0.89
C TYR A 66 0.20 5.36 -0.46
N PHE A 67 1.34 4.77 -0.12
CA PHE A 67 1.42 3.40 0.39
C PHE A 67 1.86 3.45 1.86
N LEU A 68 0.94 3.10 2.77
CA LEU A 68 1.24 2.96 4.18
C LEU A 68 2.06 1.68 4.38
N ILE A 69 3.36 1.83 4.61
CA ILE A 69 4.30 0.71 4.63
C ILE A 69 4.34 0.01 5.99
N GLU A 70 4.29 -1.32 5.98
CA GLU A 70 4.52 -2.12 7.18
C GLU A 70 5.99 -2.03 7.59
N GLY A 71 6.26 -1.86 8.90
CA GLY A 71 7.61 -1.64 9.43
C GLY A 71 8.04 -0.15 9.50
N GLY A 72 7.20 0.77 9.02
CA GLY A 72 7.35 2.20 9.26
C GLY A 72 8.70 2.79 8.79
N GLN A 73 9.25 3.71 9.58
CA GLN A 73 10.48 4.46 9.23
C GLN A 73 11.67 3.54 8.96
N ASP A 74 11.83 2.48 9.75
CA ASP A 74 12.97 1.57 9.63
C ASP A 74 12.97 0.87 8.28
N LYS A 75 11.79 0.44 7.81
CA LYS A 75 11.67 -0.17 6.48
C LYS A 75 11.98 0.81 5.37
N VAL A 76 11.55 2.07 5.49
CA VAL A 76 11.90 3.12 4.50
C VAL A 76 13.41 3.39 4.49
N ASN A 77 14.05 3.45 5.66
CA ASN A 77 15.50 3.64 5.77
C ASN A 77 16.28 2.48 5.14
N GLU A 78 15.82 1.24 5.35
CA GLU A 78 16.37 0.05 4.69
C GLU A 78 16.26 0.18 3.15
N LEU A 79 15.10 0.54 2.62
CA LEU A 79 14.89 0.74 1.19
C LEU A 79 15.76 1.88 0.63
N ARG A 80 15.88 2.99 1.37
CA ARG A 80 16.74 4.13 1.00
C ARG A 80 18.20 3.70 0.91
N TYR A 81 18.68 2.91 1.87
CA TYR A 81 20.02 2.33 1.82
C TYR A 81 20.20 1.39 0.61
N LYS A 82 19.22 0.52 0.32
CA LYS A 82 19.26 -0.35 -0.87
C LYS A 82 19.32 0.46 -2.18
N CYS A 83 18.51 1.51 -2.30
CA CYS A 83 18.55 2.42 -3.44
C CYS A 83 19.92 3.08 -3.60
N PHE A 84 20.49 3.59 -2.50
CA PHE A 84 21.83 4.17 -2.49
C PHE A 84 22.91 3.16 -2.88
N GLN A 85 22.88 1.93 -2.34
CA GLN A 85 23.85 0.89 -2.67
C GLN A 85 23.80 0.51 -4.16
N LYS A 86 22.60 0.49 -4.77
CA LYS A 86 22.43 0.07 -6.16
C LYS A 86 22.68 1.18 -7.17
N PHE A 87 22.26 2.41 -6.86
CA PHE A 87 22.22 3.52 -7.82
C PHE A 87 23.03 4.74 -7.39
N GLY A 88 23.67 4.70 -6.21
CA GLY A 88 24.39 5.83 -5.62
C GLY A 88 23.46 6.98 -5.24
N THR A 89 24.01 8.20 -5.24
CA THR A 89 23.24 9.43 -5.01
C THR A 89 22.30 9.80 -6.16
N ARG A 90 22.39 9.09 -7.31
CA ARG A 90 21.58 9.40 -8.49
C ARG A 90 20.11 9.09 -8.28
N LEU A 91 19.77 8.00 -7.58
CA LEU A 91 18.39 7.54 -7.35
C LEU A 91 18.24 7.09 -5.88
N SER A 92 18.12 8.06 -4.97
CA SER A 92 18.14 7.79 -3.53
C SER A 92 16.76 7.74 -2.86
N PHE A 93 15.67 8.08 -3.57
CA PHE A 93 14.33 8.16 -2.97
C PHE A 93 13.52 6.89 -3.30
N PRO A 94 13.30 5.99 -2.34
CA PRO A 94 12.47 4.81 -2.58
C PRO A 94 10.99 5.21 -2.68
N GLN A 95 10.25 4.66 -3.65
CA GLN A 95 8.82 4.89 -3.82
C GLN A 95 8.07 3.59 -4.15
N PRO A 96 6.81 3.46 -3.69
CA PRO A 96 5.96 2.32 -4.02
C PRO A 96 5.46 2.41 -5.47
N ALA A 97 5.45 1.29 -6.19
CA ALA A 97 4.80 1.19 -7.49
C ALA A 97 4.28 -0.23 -7.76
N GLN A 98 3.07 -0.33 -8.33
CA GLN A 98 2.47 -1.61 -8.70
C GLN A 98 2.96 -2.11 -10.07
N SER A 99 3.35 -1.19 -10.96
CA SER A 99 3.81 -1.46 -12.32
C SER A 99 4.58 -0.26 -12.89
N SER A 100 5.22 -0.42 -14.06
CA SER A 100 5.96 0.66 -14.73
C SER A 100 5.06 1.77 -15.30
N LEU A 101 3.75 1.52 -15.35
CA LEU A 101 2.74 2.48 -15.81
C LEU A 101 1.93 3.06 -14.65
N SER A 102 2.27 2.70 -13.41
CA SER A 102 1.56 3.20 -12.23
C SER A 102 1.83 4.69 -12.01
N ALA A 103 0.80 5.38 -11.53
CA ALA A 103 0.91 6.73 -10.99
C ALA A 103 2.03 6.82 -9.92
N TRP A 104 2.66 7.98 -9.83
CA TRP A 104 3.64 8.24 -8.78
C TRP A 104 2.96 8.32 -7.42
N SER A 105 3.58 7.74 -6.41
CA SER A 105 3.07 7.69 -5.05
C SER A 105 4.22 7.68 -4.06
N VAL A 106 3.96 8.06 -2.81
CA VAL A 106 4.97 8.08 -1.75
C VAL A 106 4.69 7.03 -0.71
N PHE A 107 5.74 6.61 -0.01
CA PHE A 107 5.54 5.86 1.22
C PHE A 107 4.97 6.77 2.32
N ALA A 108 4.18 6.18 3.20
CA ALA A 108 3.75 6.79 4.43
C ALA A 108 4.12 5.89 5.61
N ILE A 109 4.58 6.51 6.69
CA ILE A 109 4.89 5.80 7.95
C ILE A 109 3.65 5.75 8.83
N SER A 110 2.76 6.73 8.67
CA SER A 110 1.45 6.81 9.29
C SER A 110 0.51 7.58 8.36
N GLU A 111 -0.79 7.61 8.67
CA GLU A 111 -1.77 8.41 7.91
C GLU A 111 -1.49 9.92 7.90
N THR A 112 -0.63 10.39 8.81
CA THR A 112 -0.27 11.81 8.96
C THR A 112 1.14 12.13 8.47
N GLN A 113 2.02 11.12 8.33
CA GLN A 113 3.42 11.30 7.96
C GLN A 113 3.73 10.61 6.63
N LEU A 114 3.85 11.42 5.58
CA LEU A 114 4.34 11.00 4.27
C LEU A 114 5.86 11.17 4.20
N GLU A 115 6.53 10.26 3.53
CA GLU A 115 7.96 10.37 3.23
C GLU A 115 8.22 11.28 2.02
N GLU A 116 9.44 11.81 1.94
CA GLU A 116 9.88 12.59 0.78
C GLU A 116 9.89 11.72 -0.48
N GLY A 117 9.34 12.26 -1.57
CA GLY A 117 9.33 11.63 -2.89
C GLY A 117 8.49 12.43 -3.87
N ILE A 118 8.35 11.90 -5.09
CA ILE A 118 7.50 12.48 -6.13
C ILE A 118 6.05 12.11 -5.84
N VAL A 119 5.19 13.12 -5.73
CA VAL A 119 3.76 12.95 -5.51
C VAL A 119 3.01 13.32 -6.78
N GLU A 120 2.06 12.49 -7.18
CA GLU A 120 1.07 12.88 -8.18
C GLU A 120 -0.20 13.42 -7.50
N PHE A 121 -0.61 14.62 -7.91
CA PHE A 121 -1.83 15.28 -7.45
C PHE A 121 -2.95 15.08 -8.45
N CYS A 122 -4.03 14.42 -8.02
CA CYS A 122 -5.20 14.19 -8.85
C CYS A 122 -6.36 15.11 -8.44
N THR A 123 -6.98 15.78 -9.39
CA THR A 123 -8.25 16.51 -9.20
C THR A 123 -9.39 15.79 -9.90
N PHE A 124 -10.61 16.04 -9.41
CA PHE A 124 -11.82 15.69 -10.14
C PHE A 124 -12.43 16.96 -10.73
N PHE A 125 -12.54 17.00 -12.05
CA PHE A 125 -13.26 18.06 -12.75
C PHE A 125 -14.27 17.43 -13.71
N ARG A 126 -15.56 17.75 -13.54
CA ARG A 126 -16.64 17.24 -14.40
C ARG A 126 -16.65 15.71 -14.57
N ASN A 127 -16.52 14.97 -13.48
CA ASN A 127 -16.44 13.49 -13.46
C ASN A 127 -15.22 12.88 -14.17
N VAL A 128 -14.23 13.69 -14.54
CA VAL A 128 -12.95 13.23 -15.08
C VAL A 128 -11.88 13.40 -14.02
N MET A 129 -11.12 12.33 -13.75
CA MET A 129 -9.93 12.41 -12.90
C MET A 129 -8.76 12.86 -13.75
N THR A 130 -8.13 13.98 -13.38
CA THR A 130 -6.92 14.50 -14.03
C THR A 130 -5.80 14.56 -13.02
N CYS A 131 -4.69 13.89 -13.30
CA CYS A 131 -3.53 13.82 -12.43
C CYS A 131 -2.35 14.62 -13.00
N ARG A 132 -1.61 15.31 -12.14
CA ARG A 132 -0.47 16.16 -12.48
C ARG A 132 0.62 16.04 -11.42
N PHE A 133 1.84 16.35 -11.83
CA PHE A 133 3.03 16.42 -10.97
C PHE A 133 3.26 17.84 -10.47
#